data_AF-A0A3C0CUL2-F1
#
_entry.id   AF-A0A3C0CUL2-F1
#
_cell.length_a   1.000
_cell.length_b   1.000
_cell.length_c   1.000
_cell.angle_alpha   90.00
_cell.angle_beta   90.00
_cell.angle_gamma   90.00
#
_symmetry.space_group_name_H-M   'P 1'
#
loop_
_entity.id
_entity.type
_entity.pdbx_description
1 polymer ?
#
loop_
_entity_poly.entity_id
_entity_poly.type
_entity_poly.pdbx_seq_one_letter_code
_entity_poly.pdbx_strand_id
1 'polypeptide(L)'
;GAVLLIETIDALERGAVHLSPQDNSVATYAPSVKREECLITWEKSAQHIVNRVRGCNPRPGAYTVWRGSLLKIWNALPADT
;
A
#
# COMPACT_ATOMS: atom_id res chain seq x y z
N GLY A 1 0.49 3.80 15.32
CA GLY A 1 0.96 5.18 15.13
C GLY A 1 0.89 5.99 16.42
N ALA A 2 -0.30 6.17 17.00
CA ALA A 2 -0.51 7.10 18.12
C ALA A 2 0.37 6.84 19.36
N VAL A 3 0.47 5.59 19.83
CA VAL A 3 1.27 5.25 21.02
C VAL A 3 2.74 5.60 20.83
N LEU A 4 3.34 5.15 19.72
CA LEU A 4 4.73 5.44 19.37
C LEU A 4 5.03 6.94 19.31
N LEU A 5 4.06 7.75 18.82
CA LEU A 5 4.23 9.20 18.76
C LEU A 5 4.38 9.81 20.16
N ILE A 6 3.52 9.41 21.11
CA ILE A 6 3.58 9.89 22.50
C ILE A 6 4.90 9.48 23.12
N GLU A 7 5.26 8.19 23.02
CA GLU A 7 6.52 7.66 23.56
C GLU A 7 7.75 8.40 23.02
N THR A 8 7.73 8.73 21.72
CA THR A 8 8.82 9.46 21.06
C THR A 8 8.90 10.91 21.56
N ILE A 9 7.77 11.59 21.76
CA ILE A 9 7.74 12.96 22.29
C ILE A 9 8.26 12.99 23.73
N ASP A 10 7.82 12.05 24.57
CA ASP A 10 8.28 11.94 25.96
C ASP A 10 9.79 11.64 26.03
N ALA A 11 10.29 10.77 25.15
CA ALA A 11 11.72 10.50 25.04
C ALA A 11 12.49 11.74 24.57
N LEU A 12 11.89 12.54 23.68
CA LEU A 12 12.51 13.76 23.16
C LEU A 12 12.66 14.80 24.26
N GLU A 13 11.63 14.99 25.10
CA GLU A 13 11.66 15.90 26.26
C GLU A 13 12.75 15.51 27.27
N ARG A 14 12.91 14.20 27.51
CA ARG A 14 13.93 13.68 28.43
C ARG A 14 15.35 13.60 27.82
N GLY A 15 15.52 13.98 26.56
CA GLY A 15 16.81 13.86 25.86
C GLY A 15 17.24 12.41 25.61
N ALA A 16 16.31 11.46 25.57
CA ALA A 16 16.55 10.02 25.46
C ALA A 16 16.32 9.47 24.04
N VAL A 17 16.06 10.32 23.04
CA VAL A 17 15.89 9.87 21.64
C VAL A 17 17.23 9.55 21.00
N HIS A 18 17.30 8.39 20.36
CA HIS A 18 18.42 8.02 19.49
C HIS A 18 18.11 8.42 18.04
N LEU A 19 18.88 9.38 17.50
CA LEU A 19 18.75 9.81 16.11
C LEU A 19 19.63 8.94 15.21
N SER A 20 19.07 8.53 14.07
CA SER A 20 19.78 7.76 13.05
C SER A 20 19.65 8.48 11.69
N PRO A 21 20.76 8.81 11.01
CA PRO A 21 20.72 9.32 9.64
C PRO A 21 20.06 8.31 8.70
N GLN A 22 19.23 8.80 7.78
CA GLN A 22 18.63 7.94 6.75
C GLN A 22 19.69 7.49 5.73
N ASP A 23 19.65 6.22 5.34
CA ASP A 23 20.47 5.70 4.25
C ASP A 23 19.81 5.99 2.89
N ASN A 24 20.36 6.96 2.16
CA ASN A 24 19.85 7.37 0.86
C ASN A 24 20.00 6.29 -0.22
N SER A 25 20.87 5.29 -0.03
CA SER A 25 21.08 4.22 -1.03
C SER A 25 19.91 3.24 -1.12
N VAL A 26 19.09 3.15 -0.06
CA VAL A 26 17.90 2.29 0.01
C VAL A 26 16.58 3.07 -0.04
N ALA A 27 16.65 4.40 -0.19
CA ALA A 27 15.46 5.25 -0.22
C ALA A 27 14.65 5.04 -1.52
N THR A 28 13.33 4.95 -1.39
CA THR A 28 12.40 4.83 -2.53
C THR A 28 11.25 5.82 -2.40
N TYR A 29 10.70 6.26 -3.53
CA TYR A 29 9.52 7.12 -3.55
C TYR A 29 8.23 6.31 -3.47
N ALA A 30 7.29 6.79 -2.65
CA ALA A 30 5.91 6.31 -2.60
C ALA A 30 4.95 7.40 -3.14
N PRO A 31 4.79 7.52 -4.47
CA PRO A 31 3.91 8.53 -5.05
C PRO A 31 2.43 8.21 -4.76
N SER A 32 1.57 9.22 -4.89
CA SER A 32 0.12 9.04 -4.83
C SER A 32 -0.34 8.02 -5.86
N VAL A 33 -1.13 7.05 -5.41
CA VAL A 33 -1.71 6.01 -6.26
C VAL A 33 -2.66 6.64 -7.28
N LYS A 34 -2.37 6.43 -8.57
CA LYS A 34 -3.25 6.87 -9.66
C LYS A 34 -4.31 5.82 -9.94
N ARG A 35 -5.39 6.25 -10.62
CA ARG A 35 -6.50 5.36 -10.97
C ARG A 35 -6.02 4.25 -11.91
N GLU A 36 -5.21 4.59 -12.90
CA GLU A 36 -4.76 3.68 -13.96
C GLU A 36 -3.91 2.53 -13.39
N GLU A 37 -3.19 2.81 -12.30
CA GLU A 37 -2.41 1.81 -11.58
C GLU A 37 -3.30 0.76 -10.90
N CYS A 38 -4.57 1.06 -10.66
CA CYS A 38 -5.51 0.12 -10.05
C CYS A 38 -6.26 -0.75 -11.06
N LEU A 39 -5.94 -0.65 -12.35
CA LEU A 39 -6.37 -1.62 -13.35
C LEU A 39 -5.70 -2.98 -13.08
N ILE A 40 -6.49 -4.06 -13.09
CA ILE A 40 -5.98 -5.41 -12.95
C ILE A 40 -5.35 -5.87 -14.27
N THR A 41 -4.07 -6.19 -14.21
CA THR A 41 -3.31 -6.87 -15.26
C THR A 41 -3.35 -8.37 -15.00
N TRP A 42 -4.19 -9.10 -15.74
CA TRP A 42 -4.46 -10.52 -15.51
C TRP A 42 -3.27 -11.44 -15.84
N GLU A 43 -2.28 -10.93 -16.57
CA GLU A 43 -1.03 -11.60 -16.89
C GLU A 43 -0.06 -11.68 -15.69
N LYS A 44 -0.37 -10.99 -14.59
CA LYS A 44 0.42 -11.04 -13.34
C LYS A 44 0.04 -12.25 -12.50
N SER A 45 0.93 -12.65 -11.60
CA SER A 45 0.64 -13.72 -10.64
C SER A 45 -0.56 -13.39 -9.76
N ALA A 46 -1.30 -14.41 -9.31
CA ALA A 46 -2.44 -14.26 -8.40
C ALA A 46 -2.07 -13.43 -7.16
N GLN A 47 -0.88 -13.66 -6.59
CA GLN A 47 -0.40 -12.89 -5.45
C GLN A 47 -0.23 -11.40 -5.77
N HIS A 48 0.28 -11.07 -6.95
CA HIS A 48 0.42 -9.67 -7.38
C HIS A 48 -0.96 -9.00 -7.53
N ILE A 49 -1.92 -9.71 -8.11
CA ILE A 49 -3.29 -9.22 -8.28
C ILE A 49 -3.96 -9.00 -6.92
N VAL A 50 -3.83 -9.95 -5.99
CA VAL A 50 -4.36 -9.82 -4.62
C VAL A 50 -3.70 -8.66 -3.88
N ASN A 51 -2.38 -8.45 -4.05
CA ASN A 51 -1.69 -7.30 -3.49
C ASN A 51 -2.20 -5.99 -4.07
N ARG A 52 -2.48 -5.95 -5.38
CA ARG A 52 -3.07 -4.77 -6.04
C ARG A 52 -4.46 -4.47 -5.49
N VAL A 53 -5.32 -5.48 -5.33
CA VAL A 53 -6.66 -5.32 -4.75
C VAL A 53 -6.59 -4.69 -3.37
N ARG A 54 -5.70 -5.18 -2.51
CA ARG A 54 -5.50 -4.63 -1.15
C ARG A 54 -4.89 -3.22 -1.17
N GLY A 55 -3.87 -2.98 -1.98
CA GLY A 55 -3.19 -1.69 -2.07
C GLY A 55 -4.05 -0.56 -2.63
N CYS A 56 -5.05 -0.89 -3.44
CA CYS A 56 -5.99 0.08 -4.01
C CYS A 56 -7.28 0.27 -3.16
N ASN A 57 -7.47 -0.49 -2.09
CA ASN A 57 -8.64 -0.42 -1.21
C ASN A 57 -8.35 0.55 -0.03
N PRO A 58 -9.23 1.51 0.30
CA PRO A 58 -10.58 1.74 -0.27
C PRO A 58 -10.62 2.68 -1.48
N ARG A 59 -9.54 3.41 -1.74
CA ARG A 59 -9.48 4.38 -2.84
C ARG A 59 -8.17 4.21 -3.60
N PRO A 60 -8.20 4.15 -4.95
CA PRO A 60 -9.34 4.34 -5.85
C PRO A 60 -10.24 3.10 -6.07
N GLY A 61 -9.83 1.94 -5.55
CA GLY A 61 -10.43 0.63 -5.79
C GLY A 61 -9.82 -0.04 -7.02
N ALA A 62 -9.33 -1.28 -6.86
CA ALA A 62 -8.88 -2.09 -7.98
C ALA A 62 -10.05 -2.42 -8.91
N TYR A 63 -9.82 -2.45 -10.22
CA TYR A 63 -10.89 -2.67 -11.17
C TYR A 63 -10.45 -3.41 -12.44
N THR A 64 -11.45 -3.93 -13.15
CA THR A 64 -11.33 -4.47 -14.51
C THR A 64 -12.53 -4.03 -15.35
N VAL A 65 -12.58 -4.44 -16.62
CA VAL A 65 -13.74 -4.25 -17.50
C VAL A 65 -14.45 -5.58 -17.68
N TRP A 66 -15.73 -5.62 -17.35
CA TRP A 66 -16.59 -6.78 -17.51
C TRP A 66 -17.84 -6.40 -18.30
N ARG A 67 -18.08 -7.06 -19.44
CA ARG A 67 -19.23 -6.78 -20.33
C ARG A 67 -19.36 -5.29 -20.68
N GLY A 68 -18.24 -4.63 -21.00
CA GLY A 68 -18.21 -3.21 -21.34
C GLY A 68 -18.38 -2.24 -20.17
N SER A 69 -18.51 -2.75 -18.93
CA SER A 69 -18.69 -1.94 -17.72
C SER A 69 -17.51 -2.10 -16.76
N LEU A 70 -17.24 -1.07 -15.96
CA LEU A 70 -16.22 -1.14 -14.93
C LEU A 70 -16.70 -1.99 -13.75
N LEU A 71 -15.90 -2.99 -13.40
CA LEU A 71 -16.11 -3.85 -12.23
C LEU A 71 -14.99 -3.59 -11.21
N LYS A 72 -15.36 -3.09 -10.02
CA LYS A 72 -14.41 -2.96 -8.89
C LYS A 72 -14.30 -4.27 -8.14
N ILE A 73 -13.09 -4.58 -7.68
CA ILE A 73 -12.78 -5.74 -6.84
C ILE A 73 -12.27 -5.23 -5.50
N TRP A 74 -13.03 -5.52 -4.44
CA TRP A 74 -12.73 -5.06 -3.08
C TRP A 74 -11.95 -6.06 -2.26
N ASN A 75 -12.15 -7.36 -2.54
CA ASN A 75 -11.48 -8.45 -1.86
C ASN A 75 -11.26 -9.61 -2.83
N ALA A 76 -10.14 -10.31 -2.67
CA ALA A 76 -9.76 -11.47 -3.45
C ALA A 76 -8.77 -12.31 -2.63
N LEU A 77 -8.77 -13.62 -2.87
CA LEU A 77 -7.79 -14.55 -2.32
C LEU A 77 -7.15 -15.33 -3.48
N PRO A 78 -5.87 -15.70 -3.37
CA PRO A 78 -5.29 -16.64 -4.32
C PRO A 78 -6.03 -17.97 -4.19
N ALA A 79 -6.40 -18.59 -5.32
CA ALA A 79 -6.86 -19.96 -5.31
C ALA A 79 -5.66 -20.87 -4.99
N ASP A 80 -5.85 -21.85 -4.12
CA ASP A 80 -4.85 -22.89 -3.89
C ASP A 80 -4.59 -23.62 -5.21
N THR A 81 -3.31 -23.82 -5.53
CA THR A 81 -2.88 -24.52 -6.76
C THR A 81 -2.82 -26.01 -6.53
#